data_AF-A0A6P9AXM4-F1
#
_entry.id   AF-A0A6P9AXM4-F1
#
_cell.length_a   1.000
_cell.length_b   1.000
_cell.length_c   1.000
_cell.angle_alpha   90.00
_cell.angle_beta   90.00
_cell.angle_gamma   90.00
#
_symmetry.space_group_name_H-M   'P 1'
#
loop_
_entity.id
_entity.type
_entity.pdbx_description
1 polymer ?
#
loop_
_entity_poly.entity_id
_entity_poly.type
_entity_poly.pdbx_seq_one_letter_code
_entity_poly.pdbx_strand_id
1 'polypeptide(L)'
;FFLNSKRQLGYLASLPIIADKEVVQADDEPTFSFSTGPYMNMTNLMWGGSRVTVKELNIQPHQHCSKLRLSDLLLAEQEYSSQLHHPHLLLLMAVCLSSDLEKTRLVFERVNFGSLYSILHER
;
A
#
# COMPACT_ATOMS: atom_id res chain seq x y z
N PHE A 1 2.68 9.53 -14.61
CA PHE A 1 1.29 10.01 -14.68
C PHE A 1 1.25 11.42 -14.08
N PHE A 2 1.03 12.46 -14.90
CA PHE A 2 0.78 13.82 -14.41
C PHE A 2 -0.74 14.02 -14.39
N LEU A 3 -1.35 13.97 -13.20
CA LEU A 3 -2.74 14.40 -13.04
C LEU A 3 -2.75 15.93 -12.94
N ASN A 4 -3.04 16.55 -14.09
CA ASN A 4 -3.29 17.97 -14.19
C ASN A 4 -4.72 18.24 -13.66
N SER A 5 -4.87 18.49 -12.36
CA SER A 5 -6.13 18.98 -11.78
C SER A 5 -5.94 20.39 -11.25
N LYS A 6 -6.41 21.37 -12.03
CA LYS A 6 -6.64 22.73 -11.57
C LYS A 6 -7.90 22.75 -10.70
N ARG A 7 -7.77 23.41 -9.54
CA ARG A 7 -8.81 23.84 -8.58
C ARG A 7 -9.32 22.79 -7.59
N GLN A 8 -8.69 22.77 -6.41
CA GLN A 8 -9.39 22.90 -5.12
C GLN A 8 -8.37 23.28 -4.02
N LEU A 9 -8.16 24.58 -3.87
CA LEU A 9 -7.47 25.17 -2.74
C LEU A 9 -8.47 25.13 -1.55
N GLY A 10 -8.59 24.00 -0.85
CA GLY A 10 -9.61 23.89 0.21
C GLY A 10 -9.90 22.53 0.85
N TYR A 11 -9.12 21.47 0.58
CA TYR A 11 -9.12 20.27 1.44
C TYR A 11 -7.79 20.21 2.16
N LEU A 12 -7.80 20.30 3.50
CA LEU A 12 -6.73 19.70 4.28
C LEU A 12 -6.64 18.24 3.82
N ALA A 13 -5.47 17.88 3.29
CA ALA A 13 -5.23 16.72 2.44
C ALA A 13 -5.53 15.39 3.15
N SER A 14 -6.76 14.88 3.04
CA SER A 14 -7.09 13.52 3.47
C SER A 14 -6.80 12.56 2.33
N LEU A 15 -5.93 11.58 2.55
CA LEU A 15 -5.79 10.43 1.65
C LEU A 15 -7.17 9.76 1.45
N PRO A 16 -7.53 9.37 0.23
CA PRO A 16 -8.81 8.71 -0.02
C PRO A 16 -8.87 7.37 0.71
N ILE A 17 -10.05 7.06 1.25
CA ILE A 17 -10.36 5.77 1.88
C ILE A 17 -11.21 4.96 0.89
N ILE A 18 -10.77 3.74 0.58
CA ILE A 18 -11.42 2.83 -0.37
C ILE A 18 -11.76 1.49 0.29
N ALA A 19 -12.77 0.80 -0.23
CA ALA A 19 -13.17 -0.51 0.25
C ALA A 19 -12.26 -1.62 -0.33
N ASP A 20 -12.07 -2.70 0.43
CA ASP A 20 -11.31 -3.89 0.01
C ASP A 20 -11.72 -4.41 -1.38
N LYS A 21 -13.03 -4.47 -1.64
CA LYS A 21 -13.59 -4.91 -2.92
C LYS A 21 -13.19 -4.06 -4.14
N GLU A 22 -12.69 -2.84 -3.95
CA GLU A 22 -12.26 -1.95 -5.03
C GLU A 22 -10.82 -2.22 -5.49
N VAL A 23 -10.09 -3.03 -4.72
CA VAL A 23 -8.73 -3.46 -5.04
C VAL A 23 -8.76 -4.94 -5.40
N VAL A 24 -8.48 -5.26 -6.66
CA VAL A 24 -8.65 -6.61 -7.22
C VAL A 24 -7.38 -7.11 -7.88
N GLN A 25 -7.23 -8.43 -8.00
CA GLN A 25 -6.15 -9.01 -8.79
C GLN A 25 -6.31 -8.61 -10.27
N ALA A 26 -5.20 -8.35 -10.95
CA ALA A 26 -5.20 -8.09 -12.38
C ALA A 26 -5.50 -9.37 -13.17
N ASP A 27 -6.34 -9.27 -14.21
CA ASP A 27 -6.70 -10.41 -15.06
C ASP A 27 -5.59 -10.78 -16.07
N ASP A 28 -4.68 -9.84 -16.37
CA ASP A 28 -3.69 -9.94 -17.44
C ASP A 28 -2.27 -10.31 -16.96
N GLU A 29 -2.06 -10.45 -15.65
CA GLU A 29 -0.77 -10.79 -15.06
C GLU A 29 -0.92 -11.64 -13.79
N PRO A 30 0.06 -12.50 -13.48
CA PRO A 30 0.06 -13.27 -12.23
C PRO A 30 0.20 -12.34 -11.02
N THR A 31 -0.30 -12.80 -9.87
CA THR A 31 -0.09 -12.11 -8.59
C THR A 31 1.40 -12.04 -8.29
N PHE A 32 1.91 -10.82 -8.11
CA PHE A 32 3.27 -10.56 -7.68
C PHE A 32 3.26 -9.99 -6.26
N SER A 33 3.97 -10.66 -5.35
CA SER A 33 4.06 -10.26 -3.94
C SER A 33 5.50 -10.37 -3.48
N PHE A 34 5.93 -9.42 -2.64
CA PHE A 34 7.26 -9.43 -2.02
C PHE A 34 7.17 -8.96 -0.56
N SER A 35 8.10 -9.42 0.27
CA SER A 35 8.15 -9.02 1.68
C SER A 35 8.78 -7.64 1.82
N THR A 36 8.20 -6.83 2.69
CA THR A 36 8.75 -5.53 3.11
C THR A 36 9.01 -5.58 4.61
N GLY A 37 10.01 -6.36 4.99
CA GLY A 37 10.31 -6.68 6.39
C GLY A 37 9.57 -7.93 6.89
N PRO A 38 9.66 -8.24 8.19
CA PRO A 38 9.21 -9.53 8.74
C PRO A 38 7.69 -9.67 8.88
N TYR A 39 6.95 -8.57 8.92
CA TYR A 39 5.51 -8.58 9.24
C TYR A 39 4.63 -7.92 8.18
N MET A 40 5.22 -7.50 7.05
CA MET A 40 4.50 -6.76 6.01
C MET A 40 4.86 -7.32 4.66
N ASN A 41 3.86 -7.46 3.80
CA ASN A 41 4.04 -7.78 2.40
C ASN A 41 3.47 -6.65 1.54
N MET A 42 4.01 -6.55 0.34
CA MET A 42 3.46 -5.74 -0.73
C MET A 42 3.01 -6.65 -1.87
N THR A 43 1.80 -6.42 -2.37
CA THR A 43 1.17 -7.21 -3.44
C THR A 43 0.67 -6.30 -4.55
N ASN A 44 0.98 -6.65 -5.80
CA ASN A 44 0.54 -5.93 -6.97
C ASN A 44 -0.92 -6.24 -7.29
N LEU A 45 -1.74 -5.20 -7.40
CA LEU A 45 -3.19 -5.28 -7.62
C LEU A 45 -3.65 -4.16 -8.58
N MET A 46 -4.95 -4.12 -8.85
CA MET A 46 -5.64 -3.12 -9.65
C MET A 46 -6.62 -2.34 -8.77
N TRP A 47 -6.63 -1.02 -8.92
CA TRP A 47 -7.62 -0.12 -8.33
C TRP A 47 -8.14 0.84 -9.38
N GLY A 48 -9.44 0.77 -9.70
CA GLY A 48 -10.06 1.65 -10.69
C GLY A 48 -9.39 1.63 -12.07
N GLY A 49 -8.88 0.47 -12.49
CA GLY A 49 -8.13 0.33 -13.74
C GLY A 49 -6.65 0.77 -13.68
N SER A 50 -6.19 1.31 -12.55
CA SER A 50 -4.78 1.64 -12.32
C SER A 50 -4.05 0.50 -11.65
N ARG A 51 -2.84 0.18 -12.12
CA ARG A 51 -1.93 -0.74 -11.44
C ARG A 51 -1.40 -0.08 -10.18
N VAL A 52 -1.49 -0.78 -9.07
CA VAL A 52 -1.06 -0.33 -7.74
C VAL A 52 -0.29 -1.42 -7.02
N THR A 53 0.36 -1.06 -5.92
CA THR A 53 0.97 -2.00 -4.99
C THR A 53 0.41 -1.76 -3.60
N VAL A 54 -0.18 -2.79 -3.02
CA VAL A 54 -0.83 -2.72 -1.72
C VAL A 54 0.06 -3.31 -0.66
N LYS A 55 0.36 -2.52 0.37
CA LYS A 55 1.08 -2.96 1.56
C LYS A 55 0.08 -3.37 2.64
N GLU A 56 0.28 -4.54 3.22
CA GLU A 56 -0.54 -5.03 4.32
C GLU A 56 0.29 -5.84 5.33
N LEU A 57 -0.29 -6.06 6.50
CA LEU A 57 0.31 -6.93 7.51
C LEU A 57 0.23 -8.39 7.06
N ASN A 58 1.39 -9.03 6.99
CA ASN A 58 1.52 -10.47 6.86
C ASN A 58 1.56 -11.08 8.27
N ILE A 59 0.38 -11.32 8.85
CA ILE A 59 0.28 -11.94 10.17
C ILE A 59 0.40 -13.46 10.00
N GLN A 60 1.63 -13.96 9.94
CA GLN A 60 1.84 -15.33 10.41
C GLN A 60 1.66 -15.31 11.93
N PRO A 61 0.70 -16.07 12.49
CA PRO A 61 0.37 -15.98 13.91
C PRO A 61 1.52 -16.57 14.75
N HIS A 62 2.52 -15.76 15.07
CA HIS A 62 3.46 -16.11 16.11
C HIS A 62 2.83 -15.80 17.47
N GLN A 63 2.86 -16.78 18.39
CA GLN A 63 2.21 -16.76 19.70
C GLN A 63 2.53 -15.53 20.58
N HIS A 64 3.57 -14.75 20.27
CA HIS A 64 4.04 -13.63 21.10
C HIS A 64 3.94 -12.25 20.44
N CYS A 65 3.39 -12.13 19.22
CA CYS A 65 3.21 -10.83 18.55
C CYS A 65 1.78 -10.30 18.74
N SER A 66 1.65 -9.15 19.41
CA SER A 66 0.35 -8.47 19.54
C SER A 66 -0.04 -7.82 18.21
N LYS A 67 -1.07 -8.35 17.55
CA LYS A 67 -1.63 -7.81 16.30
C LYS A 67 -1.90 -6.29 16.37
N LEU A 68 -2.41 -5.82 17.51
CA LEU A 68 -2.71 -4.40 17.78
C LEU A 68 -1.49 -3.48 17.57
N ARG A 69 -0.31 -3.87 18.08
CA ARG A 69 0.91 -3.06 17.89
C ARG A 69 1.36 -3.02 16.43
N LEU A 70 1.08 -4.07 15.66
CA LEU A 70 1.45 -4.11 14.24
C LEU A 70 0.49 -3.27 13.38
N SER A 71 -0.81 -3.21 13.73
CA SER A 71 -1.73 -2.25 13.09
C SER A 71 -1.32 -0.81 13.37
N ASP A 72 -0.84 -0.51 14.58
CA ASP A 72 -0.34 0.83 14.91
C ASP A 72 0.86 1.22 14.03
N LEU A 73 1.72 0.27 13.63
CA LEU A 73 2.83 0.53 12.71
C LEU A 73 2.35 0.94 11.32
N LEU A 74 1.33 0.27 10.76
CA LEU A 74 0.76 0.67 9.48
C LEU A 74 0.09 2.04 9.55
N LEU A 75 -0.58 2.36 10.66
CA LEU A 75 -1.18 3.68 10.88
C LEU A 75 -0.11 4.78 10.97
N ALA A 76 0.96 4.55 11.72
CA ALA A 76 2.08 5.47 11.81
C ALA A 76 2.76 5.68 10.44
N GLU A 77 2.95 4.60 9.67
CA GLU A 77 3.49 4.68 8.31
C GLU A 77 2.56 5.47 7.37
N GLN A 78 1.25 5.24 7.47
CA GLN A 78 0.24 5.98 6.72
C GLN A 78 0.31 7.48 7.02
N GLU A 79 0.35 7.85 8.29
CA GLU A 79 0.40 9.25 8.73
C GLU A 79 1.65 9.94 8.17
N TYR A 80 2.81 9.30 8.29
CA TYR A 80 4.06 9.85 7.78
C TYR A 80 4.08 9.93 6.25
N SER A 81 3.69 8.85 5.57
CA SER A 81 3.71 8.78 4.11
C SER A 81 2.71 9.74 3.45
N SER A 82 1.62 10.08 4.12
CA SER A 82 0.65 11.08 3.64
C SER A 82 1.23 12.48 3.45
N GLN A 83 2.35 12.76 4.13
CA GLN A 83 3.05 14.04 4.07
C GLN A 83 4.17 14.04 3.01
N LEU A 84 4.49 12.88 2.44
CA LEU A 84 5.58 12.72 1.48
C LEU A 84 5.07 12.82 0.05
N HIS A 85 5.42 13.90 -0.63
CA HIS A 85 5.12 14.10 -2.05
C HIS A 85 6.40 14.45 -2.81
N HIS A 86 7.03 13.45 -3.43
CA HIS A 86 8.26 13.65 -4.21
C HIS A 86 8.37 12.61 -5.35
N PRO A 87 8.86 12.96 -6.56
CA PRO A 87 8.93 12.04 -7.70
C PRO A 87 9.83 10.81 -7.53
N HIS A 88 10.69 10.80 -6.50
CA HIS A 88 11.63 9.72 -6.20
C HIS A 88 11.36 9.05 -4.85
N LEU A 89 10.22 9.35 -4.23
CA LEU A 89 9.72 8.64 -3.05
C LEU A 89 8.47 7.88 -3.46
N LEU A 90 8.29 6.70 -2.88
CA LEU A 90 7.12 5.86 -3.15
C LEU A 90 5.85 6.60 -2.71
N LEU A 91 4.97 6.90 -3.65
CA LEU A 91 3.77 7.69 -3.39
C LEU A 91 2.66 6.85 -2.75
N LEU A 92 2.19 7.26 -1.57
CA LEU A 92 0.96 6.75 -0.95
C LEU A 92 -0.25 7.40 -1.64
N MET A 93 -1.11 6.57 -2.25
CA MET A 93 -2.25 7.03 -3.05
C MET A 93 -3.58 6.93 -2.32
N ALA A 94 -3.77 5.89 -1.48
CA ALA A 94 -5.02 5.67 -0.75
C ALA A 94 -4.81 4.78 0.48
N VAL A 95 -5.80 4.76 1.36
CA VAL A 95 -5.95 3.78 2.44
C VAL A 95 -7.10 2.85 2.08
N CYS A 96 -6.88 1.54 2.17
CA CYS A 96 -7.91 0.55 1.94
C CYS A 96 -8.31 -0.12 3.25
N LEU A 97 -9.62 -0.15 3.53
CA LEU A 97 -10.18 -0.76 4.73
C LEU A 97 -11.02 -1.98 4.36
N SER A 98 -10.91 -3.03 5.15
CA SER A 98 -11.85 -4.16 5.09
C SER A 98 -13.23 -3.76 5.62
N SER A 99 -14.25 -4.50 5.22
CA SER A 99 -15.65 -4.23 5.63
C SER A 99 -15.87 -4.36 7.13
N ASP A 100 -15.08 -5.19 7.81
CA ASP A 100 -15.07 -5.39 9.26
C ASP A 100 -14.17 -4.40 10.00
N LEU A 101 -13.45 -3.52 9.29
CA LEU A 101 -12.47 -2.55 9.81
C LEU A 101 -11.28 -3.18 10.57
N GLU A 102 -11.12 -4.50 10.50
CA GLU A 102 -10.03 -5.22 11.17
C GLU A 102 -8.72 -5.14 10.38
N LYS A 103 -8.79 -4.88 9.07
CA LYS A 103 -7.62 -4.79 8.18
C LYS A 103 -7.54 -3.42 7.54
N THR A 104 -6.43 -2.75 7.81
CA THR A 104 -6.00 -1.55 7.10
C THR A 104 -4.86 -1.93 6.15
N ARG A 105 -4.95 -1.46 4.91
CA ARG A 105 -3.92 -1.66 3.88
C ARG A 105 -3.59 -0.32 3.24
N LEU A 106 -2.34 -0.14 2.84
CA LEU A 106 -1.86 1.09 2.22
C LEU A 106 -1.68 0.87 0.73
N VAL A 107 -2.27 1.76 -0.08
CA VAL A 107 -2.24 1.64 -1.54
C VAL A 107 -1.22 2.60 -2.08
N PHE A 108 -0.11 2.07 -2.60
CA PHE A 108 0.95 2.83 -3.21
C PHE A 108 0.89 2.76 -4.74
N GLU A 109 1.65 3.64 -5.38
CA GLU A 109 1.97 3.48 -6.80
C GLU A 109 2.63 2.12 -7.08
N ARG A 110 2.55 1.69 -8.35
CA ARG A 110 3.00 0.37 -8.78
C ARG A 110 4.52 0.16 -8.62
N VAL A 111 4.89 -0.87 -7.87
CA VAL A 111 6.25 -1.42 -7.74
C VAL A 111 6.36 -2.70 -8.59
N ASN A 112 7.17 -2.65 -9.64
CA ASN A 112 7.25 -3.75 -10.61
C ASN A 112 8.17 -4.91 -10.19
N PHE A 113 9.25 -4.62 -9.47
CA PHE A 113 10.35 -5.56 -9.28
C PHE A 113 10.72 -5.79 -7.79
N GLY A 114 9.88 -5.33 -6.87
CA GLY A 114 10.18 -5.39 -5.44
C GLY A 114 11.35 -4.48 -5.05
N SER A 115 12.15 -4.94 -4.10
CA SER A 115 13.27 -4.15 -3.55
C SER A 115 14.48 -4.14 -4.50
N LEU A 116 15.24 -3.04 -4.49
CA LEU A 116 16.52 -2.98 -5.21
C LEU A 116 17.49 -4.08 -4.75
N TYR A 117 17.46 -4.44 -3.45
CA TYR A 117 18.29 -5.50 -2.91
C TYR A 117 18.02 -6.84 -3.60
N SER A 118 16.75 -7.24 -3.69
CA SER A 118 16.32 -8.49 -4.34
C SER A 118 16.77 -8.54 -5.80
N ILE A 119 16.59 -7.44 -6.55
CA ILE A 119 17.02 -7.35 -7.96
C ILE A 119 18.52 -7.57 -8.11
N LEU A 120 19.32 -7.05 -7.17
CA LEU A 120 20.77 -7.10 -7.26
C LEU A 120 21.37 -8.42 -6.75
N HIS A 121 20.71 -9.13 -5.83
CA HIS A 121 21.32 -10.24 -5.10
C HIS A 121 20.59 -11.59 -5.22
N GLU A 122 19.33 -11.64 -5.65
CA GLU A 122 18.53 -12.88 -5.66
C GLU A 122 18.41 -13.51 -7.07
N ARG A 123 19.53 -13.60 -7.81
CA ARG A 123 19.60 -14.29 -9.12
C ARG A 123 19.57 -15.81 -8.99
#